data_AF-A0A370FKJ3-F1
#
_entry.id   AF-A0A370FKJ3-F1
#
_cell.length_a   1.000
_cell.length_b   1.000
_cell.length_c   1.000
_cell.angle_alpha   90.00
_cell.angle_beta   90.00
_cell.angle_gamma   90.00
#
_symmetry.space_group_name_H-M   'P 1'
#
loop_
_entity.id
_entity.type
_entity.pdbx_description
1 polymer ?
#
loop_
_entity_poly.entity_id
_entity_poly.type
_entity_poly.pdbx_seq_one_letter_code
_entity_poly.pdbx_strand_id
1 'polypeptide(L)' 'PEDEEEMMAEAAVPVDQASRRDPDEVAAEFLGEILGARKIDG' A
#
# COMPACT_ATOMS: atom_id res chain seq x y z
N PRO A 1 15.11 -20.22 -9.09
CA PRO A 1 14.03 -20.88 -9.84
C PRO A 1 12.78 -21.12 -8.99
N GLU A 2 12.91 -21.61 -7.75
CA GLU A 2 11.76 -21.82 -6.83
C GLU A 2 11.05 -20.50 -6.45
N ASP A 3 11.79 -19.41 -6.29
CA ASP A 3 11.28 -18.07 -5.93
C ASP A 3 10.29 -17.49 -6.95
N GLU A 4 10.49 -17.72 -8.25
CA GLU A 4 9.59 -17.21 -9.29
C GLU A 4 8.24 -17.96 -9.29
N GLU A 5 8.26 -19.27 -9.10
CA GLU A 5 7.03 -20.06 -9.02
C GLU A 5 6.22 -19.72 -7.77
N GLU A 6 6.90 -19.50 -6.63
CA GLU A 6 6.28 -19.05 -5.38
C GLU A 6 5.68 -17.64 -5.51
N MET A 7 6.41 -16.67 -6.09
CA MET A 7 5.89 -15.33 -6.37
C MET A 7 4.66 -15.34 -7.29
N MET A 8 4.66 -16.18 -8.33
CA MET A 8 3.53 -16.31 -9.25
C MET A 8 2.31 -16.97 -8.58
N ALA A 9 2.54 -17.93 -7.69
CA ALA A 9 1.47 -18.56 -6.92
C ALA A 9 0.79 -17.57 -5.97
N GLU A 10 1.56 -16.71 -5.30
CA GLU A 10 1.02 -15.66 -4.43
C GLU A 10 0.23 -14.61 -5.21
N ALA A 11 0.74 -14.17 -6.37
CA ALA A 11 0.07 -13.19 -7.22
C ALA A 11 -1.27 -13.69 -7.81
N ALA A 12 -1.42 -15.01 -7.96
CA ALA A 12 -2.65 -15.63 -8.44
C ALA A 12 -3.77 -15.65 -7.39
N VAL A 13 -3.47 -15.41 -6.12
CA VAL A 13 -4.47 -15.32 -5.05
C VAL A 13 -5.18 -13.96 -5.12
N PRO A 14 -6.49 -13.92 -5.41
CA PRO A 14 -7.21 -12.65 -5.48
C PRO A 14 -7.23 -11.95 -4.13
N VAL A 15 -6.84 -10.69 -4.09
CA VAL A 15 -7.03 -9.84 -2.91
C VAL A 15 -8.48 -9.38 -2.83
N ASP A 16 -8.99 -9.27 -1.60
CA ASP A 16 -10.33 -8.73 -1.36
C ASP A 16 -10.42 -7.29 -1.86
N GLN A 17 -11.48 -6.96 -2.59
CA GLN A 17 -11.67 -5.58 -3.03
C GLN A 17 -12.00 -4.65 -1.87
N ALA A 18 -12.66 -5.16 -0.82
CA ALA A 18 -12.97 -4.37 0.36
C ALA A 18 -11.72 -4.00 1.18
N SER A 19 -10.59 -4.68 0.95
CA SER A 19 -9.31 -4.32 1.57
C SER A 19 -8.55 -3.23 0.82
N ARG A 20 -9.03 -2.79 -0.37
CA ARG A 20 -8.43 -1.64 -1.05
C ARG A 20 -8.75 -0.37 -0.28
N ARG A 21 -7.69 0.33 0.14
CA ARG A 21 -7.78 1.66 0.76
C ARG A 21 -7.71 2.75 -0.29
N ASP A 22 -8.33 3.90 0.01
CA ASP A 22 -8.23 5.07 -0.84
C ASP A 22 -6.76 5.56 -0.91
N PRO A 23 -6.21 5.79 -2.12
CA PRO A 23 -4.83 6.23 -2.27
C PRO A 23 -4.51 7.55 -1.57
N ASP A 24 -5.45 8.49 -1.55
CA ASP A 24 -5.24 9.81 -0.95
C ASP A 24 -5.22 9.71 0.59
N GLU A 25 -6.06 8.84 1.16
CA GLU A 25 -6.04 8.55 2.60
C GLU A 25 -4.72 7.90 3.03
N VAL A 26 -4.25 6.90 2.28
CA VAL A 26 -2.97 6.22 2.56
C VAL A 26 -1.80 7.18 2.43
N ALA A 27 -1.81 8.04 1.40
CA ALA A 27 -0.77 9.03 1.22
C ALA A 27 -0.73 10.02 2.39
N ALA A 28 -1.88 10.51 2.84
CA ALA A 28 -1.97 11.44 3.98
C ALA A 28 -1.47 10.80 5.28
N GLU A 29 -1.88 9.55 5.57
CA GLU A 29 -1.39 8.78 6.71
C GLU A 29 0.13 8.60 6.66
N PHE A 30 0.66 8.12 5.54
CA PHE A 30 2.09 7.89 5.37
C PHE A 30 2.91 9.18 5.55
N LEU A 31 2.44 10.28 4.96
CA LEU A 31 3.08 11.59 5.10
C LEU A 31 3.12 12.03 6.56
N GLY A 32 2.02 11.94 7.29
CA GLY A 32 1.94 12.39 8.68
C GLY A 32 2.63 11.45 9.67
N GLU A 33 2.32 10.16 9.61
CA GLU A 33 2.68 9.18 10.64
C GLU A 33 4.07 8.58 10.43
N ILE A 34 4.45 8.29 9.19
CA ILE A 34 5.72 7.64 8.89
C ILE A 34 6.80 8.68 8.60
N LEU A 35 6.48 9.69 7.79
CA LEU A 35 7.45 10.69 7.37
C LEU A 35 7.48 11.93 8.28
N GLY A 36 6.53 12.08 9.20
CA GLY A 36 6.47 13.23 10.12
C GLY A 36 6.23 14.56 9.42
N ALA A 37 5.63 14.54 8.22
CA ALA A 37 5.35 15.73 7.44
C ALA A 37 4.31 16.60 8.17
N ARG A 38 4.46 17.92 8.04
CA ARG A 38 3.49 18.90 8.54
C ARG A 38 2.79 19.57 7.37
N LYS A 39 1.55 20.00 7.59
CA LYS A 39 0.84 20.84 6.63
C LYS A 39 1.67 22.08 6.33
N ILE A 40 1.77 22.40 5.05
CA ILE A 40 2.33 23.68 4.61
C ILE A 40 1.20 24.69 4.80
N ASP A 41 1.39 25.63 5.72
CA ASP A 41 0.48 26.76 5.85
C ASP A 41 0.64 27.65 4.62
N GLY A 42 -0.49 28.03 4.02
CA GLY A 42 -0.55 28.93 2.87
C GLY A 42 -0.42 30.39 3.27
#